data_AF-A0A2N9WXD5-F1
#
_entry.id   AF-A0A2N9WXD5-F1
#
_cell.length_a   1.000
_cell.length_b   1.000
_cell.length_c   1.000
_cell.angle_alpha   90.00
_cell.angle_beta   90.00
_cell.angle_gamma   90.00
#
_symmetry.space_group_name_H-M   'P 1'
#
loop_
_entity.id
_entity.type
_entity.pdbx_description
1 polymer ?
#
loop_
_entity_poly.entity_id
_entity_poly.type
_entity_poly.pdbx_seq_one_letter_code
_entity_poly.pdbx_strand_id
1 'polypeptide(L)' 'MQGTSYATQRSFILQRLREHPHSTLELRALGICSPAPRINELRNQGYVIETTRRHEYDSAGVVHSIAVYTLLTDTHKHND' A
#
# COMPACT_ATOMS: atom_id res chain seq x y z
N MET A 1 -17.65 -13.73 6.14
CA MET A 1 -16.23 -13.92 6.52
C MET A 1 -15.38 -13.47 5.34
N GLN A 2 -14.74 -12.31 5.44
CA GLN A 2 -13.95 -11.75 4.34
C GLN A 2 -12.69 -12.59 4.17
N GLY A 3 -12.57 -13.29 3.04
CA GLY A 3 -11.51 -14.25 2.80
C GLY A 3 -10.13 -13.61 2.93
N THR A 4 -9.28 -14.20 3.76
CA THR A 4 -7.85 -13.91 3.97
C THR A 4 -6.99 -14.24 2.75
N SER A 5 -7.59 -14.27 1.55
CA SER A 5 -6.87 -14.54 0.33
C SER A 5 -5.93 -13.36 0.04
N TYR A 6 -4.71 -13.67 -0.36
CA TYR A 6 -3.73 -12.67 -0.77
C TYR A 6 -4.25 -11.75 -1.88
N ALA A 7 -5.15 -12.25 -2.73
CA ALA A 7 -5.83 -11.46 -3.75
C ALA A 7 -6.77 -10.41 -3.15
N THR A 8 -7.56 -10.77 -2.14
CA THR A 8 -8.46 -9.84 -1.43
C THR A 8 -7.66 -8.68 -0.81
N GLN A 9 -6.53 -8.98 -0.17
CA GLN A 9 -5.68 -7.95 0.44
C GLN A 9 -5.08 -7.00 -0.60
N ARG A 10 -4.64 -7.52 -1.77
CA ARG A 10 -4.15 -6.67 -2.87
C ARG A 10 -5.24 -5.75 -3.41
N SER A 11 -6.42 -6.29 -3.70
CA SER A 11 -7.54 -5.50 -4.22
C SER A 11 -7.97 -4.42 -3.21
N PHE A 12 -7.98 -4.76 -1.92
CA PHE A 12 -8.29 -3.81 -0.86
C PHE A 12 -7.24 -2.70 -0.76
N ILE A 13 -5.94 -3.03 -0.79
CA ILE A 13 -4.87 -2.02 -0.82
C ILE A 13 -5.02 -1.11 -2.03
N LEU A 14 -5.26 -1.68 -3.22
CA LEU A 14 -5.42 -0.90 -4.44
C LEU A 14 -6.60 0.07 -4.34
N GLN A 15 -7.75 -0.40 -3.83
CA GLN A 15 -8.91 0.45 -3.59
C GLN A 15 -8.56 1.63 -2.67
N ARG A 16 -7.82 1.38 -1.60
CA ARG A 16 -7.35 2.43 -0.67
C ARG A 16 -6.41 3.42 -1.35
N LEU A 17 -5.44 2.93 -2.12
CA LEU A 17 -4.50 3.79 -2.83
C LEU A 17 -5.14 4.63 -3.95
N ARG A 18 -6.29 4.22 -4.49
CA ARG A 18 -7.11 5.02 -5.41
C ARG A 18 -7.80 6.19 -4.70
N GLU A 19 -8.17 6.02 -3.43
CA GLU A 19 -8.80 7.08 -2.63
C GLU A 19 -7.77 8.14 -2.23
N HIS A 20 -6.63 7.72 -1.68
CA HIS A 20 -5.51 8.62 -1.37
C HIS A 20 -4.20 7.84 -1.08
N PRO A 21 -3.04 8.51 -1.02
CA PRO A 21 -1.79 7.88 -0.57
C PRO A 21 -1.91 7.34 0.86
N HIS A 22 -1.35 6.15 1.10
CA HIS A 22 -1.38 5.51 2.42
C HIS A 22 0.01 5.05 2.86
N SER A 23 0.28 5.25 4.14
CA SER A 23 1.48 4.77 4.82
C SER A 23 1.41 3.29 5.18
N THR A 24 2.58 2.70 5.44
CA THR A 24 2.68 1.34 5.97
C THR A 24 1.96 1.17 7.30
N LEU A 25 1.94 2.22 8.15
CA LEU A 25 1.23 2.18 9.43
C LEU A 25 -0.29 2.20 9.25
N GLU A 26 -0.80 3.07 8.36
CA GLU A 26 -2.24 3.14 8.07
C GLU A 26 -2.74 1.82 7.47
N LEU A 27 -2.02 1.23 6.51
CA LEU A 27 -2.39 -0.06 5.94
C LEU A 27 -2.39 -1.18 6.99
N ARG A 28 -1.44 -1.16 7.94
CA ARG A 28 -1.42 -2.10 9.07
C ARG A 28 -2.62 -1.90 10.01
N ALA A 29 -2.98 -0.66 10.30
CA ALA A 29 -4.16 -0.34 11.11
C ALA A 29 -5.47 -0.81 10.45
N LEU A 30 -5.51 -0.87 9.10
CA LEU A 30 -6.61 -1.44 8.33
C LEU A 30 -6.61 -2.98 8.26
N GLY A 31 -5.72 -3.65 8.98
CA GLY A 31 -5.66 -5.12 9.08
C GLY A 31 -4.70 -5.80 8.10
N ILE A 32 -3.88 -5.05 7.35
CA ILE A 32 -2.88 -5.62 6.44
C ILE A 32 -1.56 -5.78 7.20
N CYS A 33 -1.30 -6.98 7.73
CA CYS A 33 -0.09 -7.24 8.53
C CYS A 33 1.24 -6.97 7.78
N SER A 34 1.27 -7.25 6.47
CA SER A 34 2.47 -7.09 5.64
C SER A 34 2.15 -6.38 4.32
N PRO A 35 2.11 -5.02 4.31
CA PRO A 35 1.74 -4.26 3.10
C PRO A 35 2.80 -4.32 1.99
N ALA A 36 4.09 -4.27 2.34
CA ALA A 36 5.16 -4.18 1.35
C ALA A 36 5.19 -5.34 0.31
N PRO A 37 5.05 -6.62 0.71
CA PRO A 37 4.91 -7.71 -0.26
C PRO A 37 3.72 -7.53 -1.21
N ARG A 38 2.58 -7.05 -0.71
CA ARG A 38 1.36 -6.85 -1.51
C ARG A 38 1.53 -5.71 -2.51
N ILE A 39 2.19 -4.63 -2.11
CA ILE A 39 2.56 -3.53 -3.01
C ILE A 39 3.49 -4.03 -4.12
N ASN A 40 4.47 -4.87 -3.80
CA ASN A 40 5.36 -5.46 -4.83
C ASN A 40 4.59 -6.38 -5.78
N GLU A 41 3.65 -7.18 -5.28
CA GLU A 41 2.79 -7.99 -6.14
C GLU A 41 1.94 -7.12 -7.09
N LEU A 42 1.38 -6.00 -6.60
CA LEU A 42 0.65 -5.05 -7.46
C LEU A 42 1.57 -4.42 -8.51
N ARG A 43 2.79 -4.02 -8.15
CA ARG A 43 3.79 -3.54 -9.13
C ARG A 43 4.08 -4.57 -10.21
N ASN A 44 4.23 -5.84 -9.82
CA ASN A 44 4.44 -6.94 -10.77
C ASN A 44 3.23 -7.16 -11.70
N GLN A 45 2.02 -6.79 -11.26
CA GLN A 45 0.81 -6.81 -12.10
C GLN A 45 0.71 -5.61 -13.06
N GLY A 46 1.62 -4.64 -12.97
CA GLY A 46 1.69 -3.48 -13.85
C GLY A 46 1.18 -2.16 -13.26
N TYR A 47 0.76 -2.16 -11.98
CA TYR A 47 0.38 -0.91 -11.31
C TYR A 47 1.61 -0.07 -10.98
N VAL A 48 1.59 1.22 -11.32
CA VAL A 48 2.67 2.14 -10.93
C VAL A 48 2.35 2.70 -9.56
N ILE A 49 2.98 2.13 -8.55
CA ILE A 49 2.89 2.58 -7.17
C ILE A 49 4.24 3.17 -6.76
N GLU A 50 4.27 4.46 -6.49
CA GLU A 50 5.45 5.14 -5.95
C GLU A 50 5.55 4.89 -4.44
N THR A 51 6.78 4.82 -3.92
CA THR A 51 7.02 4.83 -2.47
C THR A 51 7.83 6.06 -2.11
N THR A 52 7.21 6.97 -1.38
CA THR A 52 7.91 8.08 -0.72
C THR A 52 8.13 7.74 0.75
N ARG A 53 9.00 8.51 1.41
CA ARG A 53 9.25 8.37 2.84
C ARG A 53 8.79 9.64 3.55
N ARG A 54 8.01 9.48 4.60
CA ARG A 54 7.67 10.54 5.54
C ARG A 54 8.46 10.33 6.82
N HIS A 55 9.09 11.38 7.30
CA HIS A 55 9.72 11.41 8.61
C HIS A 55 8.66 11.76 9.65
N GLU A 56 8.47 10.87 10.62
CA GLU A 56 7.53 11.09 11.71
C GLU A 56 8.29 10.92 13.03
N TYR A 57 8.07 11.87 13.94
CA TYR A 57 8.68 11.83 15.26
C TYR A 57 7.84 10.92 16.15
N ASP A 58 8.48 9.98 16.82
CA ASP A 58 7.81 9.29 17.92
C ASP A 58 7.73 10.19 19.17
N SER A 59 7.00 9.72 20.18
CA SER A 59 6.86 10.40 21.46
C SER A 59 8.17 10.52 22.25
N ALA A 60 9.22 9.82 21.84
CA ALA A 60 10.56 9.91 22.41
C ALA A 60 11.49 10.87 21.62
N GLY A 61 10.98 11.53 20.57
CA GLY A 61 11.74 12.45 19.72
C GLY A 61 12.63 11.76 18.68
N VAL A 62 12.49 10.45 18.48
CA VAL A 62 13.23 9.70 17.45
C VAL A 62 12.49 9.81 16.11
N VAL A 63 13.25 10.13 15.06
CA VAL A 63 12.73 10.20 13.69
C VAL A 63 12.63 8.81 13.10
N HIS A 64 11.41 8.38 12.77
CA HIS A 64 11.17 7.18 12.00
C HIS A 64 10.85 7.54 10.55
N SER A 65 11.47 6.82 9.61
CA SER A 65 11.14 6.95 8.20
C SER A 65 10.05 5.94 7.84
N ILE A 66 8.82 6.43 7.63
CA ILE A 66 7.66 5.61 7.27
C ILE A 66 7.49 5.64 5.75
N ALA A 67 7.34 4.46 5.14
CA ALA A 67 7.02 4.34 3.72
C ALA A 67 5.55 4.71 3.47
N VAL A 68 5.33 5.63 2.54
CA VAL A 68 4.04 6.08 2.01
C VAL A 68 3.92 5.62 0.57
N TYR A 69 2.83 4.93 0.26
CA TYR A 69 2.55 4.41 -1.06
C TYR A 69 1.54 5.30 -1.77
N THR A 70 1.83 5.65 -3.01
CA THR A 70 0.96 6.47 -3.87
C THR A 70 0.71 5.73 -5.17
N LEU A 71 -0.56 5.55 -5.54
CA LEU A 71 -0.90 5.03 -6.86
C LEU A 71 -0.80 6.16 -7.89
N LEU A 72 0.15 6.05 -8.82
CA LEU A 72 0.36 7.04 -9.88
C LEU A 72 -0.47 6.74 -11.13
N THR A 73 -0.64 5.45 -11.45
CA THR A 73 -1.48 5.05 -12.58
C THR A 73 -2.19 3.75 -12.30
N ASP A 74 -3.42 3.68 -12.79
CA ASP A 74 -4.29 2.53 -12.71
C ASP A 74 -4.30 1.75 -14.03
N THR A 75 -3.22 1.83 -14.82
CA THR A 75 -3.13 1.03 -16.06
C THR A 75 -2.99 -0.45 -15.71
N HIS A 76 -4.11 -1.07 -15.38
CA HIS A 76 -4.32 -2.48 -15.57
C HIS A 76 -4.16 -2.70 -17.07
N LYS A 77 -3.16 -3.47 -17.50
CA LYS A 77 -3.19 -4.03 -18.85
C LYS A 77 -4.41 -4.96 -18.89
N HIS A 78 -5.57 -4.41 -19.23
CA HIS A 78 -6.71 -5.17 -19.66
C HIS A 78 -6.40 -5.54 -21.11
N ASN A 79 -5.68 -6.66 -21.29
CA ASN A 79 -5.75 -7.34 -22.56
C ASN A 79 -7.13 -7.99 -22.58
N ASP A 80 -8.04 -7.34 -23.31
CA ASP A 80 -9.17 -8.00 -23.98
C ASP A 80 -8.64 -9.13 -24.88
#